data_AF-A0A7V5PMU9-F1
#
_entry.id   AF-A0A7V5PMU9-F1
#
_cell.length_a   1.000
_cell.length_b   1.000
_cell.length_c   1.000
_cell.angle_alpha   90.00
_cell.angle_beta   90.00
_cell.angle_gamma   90.00
#
_symmetry.space_group_name_H-M   'P 1'
#
loop_
_entity.id
_entity.type
_entity.pdbx_description
1 polymer ?
#
loop_
_entity_poly.entity_id
_entity_poly.type
_entity_poly.pdbx_seq_one_letter_code
_entity_poly.pdbx_strand_id
1 'polypeptide(L)' 'MNYLWNCFYFSFSTFTTVGLGDWYPTGNLNRAIVMIEGALGWLSLGLFITTYANVLLR' A
#
# COMPACT_ATOMS: atom_id res chain seq x y z
N MET A 1 22.07 -1.10 -9.28
CA MET A 1 21.24 -1.33 -8.07
C MET A 1 20.63 -0.01 -7.64
N ASN A 2 19.42 0.28 -8.11
CA ASN A 2 18.71 1.52 -7.78
C ASN A 2 17.95 1.31 -6.46
N TYR A 3 18.51 1.79 -5.34
CA TYR A 3 17.87 1.71 -4.02
C TYR A 3 16.47 2.36 -3.99
N LEU A 4 16.22 3.35 -4.86
CA LEU A 4 14.91 3.97 -5.02
C LEU A 4 13.86 2.99 -5.58
N TRP A 5 14.23 2.17 -6.56
CA TRP A 5 13.33 1.18 -7.15
C TRP A 5 12.89 0.16 -6.11
N ASN A 6 13.85 -0.22 -5.26
CA ASN A 6 13.60 -1.09 -4.15
C ASN A 6 12.55 -0.46 -3.21
N CYS A 7 12.83 0.70 -2.62
CA CYS A 7 11.88 1.36 -1.71
C CYS A 7 10.46 1.52 -2.31
N PHE A 8 10.38 1.87 -3.60
CA PHE A 8 9.10 1.99 -4.29
C PHE A 8 8.37 0.64 -4.42
N TYR A 9 9.08 -0.43 -4.73
CA TYR A 9 8.52 -1.79 -4.76
C TYR A 9 7.94 -2.22 -3.41
N PHE A 10 8.66 -1.94 -2.32
CA PHE A 10 8.18 -2.26 -0.97
C PHE A 10 6.93 -1.45 -0.58
N SER A 11 6.95 -0.14 -0.84
CA SER A 11 5.79 0.73 -0.63
C SER A 11 4.58 0.26 -1.44
N PHE A 12 4.76 -0.01 -2.74
CA PHE A 12 3.71 -0.54 -3.60
C PHE A 12 3.14 -1.87 -3.08
N SER A 13 4.01 -2.81 -2.68
CA SER A 13 3.58 -4.12 -2.16
C SER A 13 2.82 -4.02 -0.83
N THR A 14 3.14 -3.02 -0.01
CA THR A 14 2.47 -2.74 1.26
C THR A 14 1.12 -2.07 1.01
N PHE A 15 1.10 -1.06 0.14
CA PHE A 15 -0.10 -0.30 -0.22
C PHE A 15 -1.18 -1.17 -0.87
N THR A 16 -0.75 -2.10 -1.73
CA THR A 16 -1.65 -3.08 -2.38
C THR A 16 -1.97 -4.29 -1.52
N THR A 17 -1.52 -4.29 -0.26
CA THR A 17 -1.66 -5.39 0.72
C THR A 17 -1.17 -6.76 0.23
N VAL A 18 -0.33 -6.79 -0.81
CA VAL A 18 0.31 -8.01 -1.34
C VAL A 18 1.26 -8.59 -0.30
N GLY A 19 2.06 -7.73 0.35
CA GLY A 19 2.91 -8.13 1.48
C GLY A 19 3.90 -9.25 1.14
N LEU A 20 4.70 -9.06 0.09
CA LEU A 20 5.64 -10.07 -0.45
C LEU A 20 6.65 -10.62 0.57
N GLY A 21 6.88 -9.92 1.68
CA GLY A 21 7.70 -10.40 2.79
C GLY A 21 9.21 -10.34 2.55
N ASP A 22 9.66 -9.86 1.39
CA ASP A 22 11.08 -9.74 1.05
C ASP A 22 11.83 -8.77 1.98
N TRP A 23 11.19 -7.65 2.35
CA TRP A 23 11.72 -6.71 3.35
C TRP A 23 10.73 -6.50 4.48
N TYR A 24 11.27 -6.29 5.67
CA TYR A 24 10.51 -6.10 6.89
C TYR A 24 11.00 -4.86 7.65
N PRO A 25 10.09 -4.03 8.20
CA PRO A 25 10.49 -2.88 9.01
C PRO A 25 11.05 -3.33 10.36
N THR A 26 12.34 -3.09 10.58
CA THR A 26 13.05 -3.38 11.84
C THR A 26 12.88 -2.30 12.91
N GLY A 27 12.60 -1.05 12.52
CA GLY A 27 12.40 0.07 13.45
C GLY A 27 10.95 0.26 13.91
N ASN A 28 10.75 0.66 15.17
CA ASN A 28 9.42 0.93 15.73
C ASN A 28 8.66 2.02 14.95
N LEU A 29 9.36 3.09 14.56
CA LEU A 29 8.78 4.16 13.74
C LEU A 29 8.40 3.65 12.34
N ASN A 30 9.28 2.87 11.71
CA ASN A 30 9.04 2.33 10.37
C ASN A 30 7.84 1.36 10.37
N ARG A 31 7.66 0.58 11.45
CA ARG A 31 6.48 -0.27 11.63
C ARG A 31 5.19 0.54 11.68
N ALA A 32 5.17 1.64 12.43
CA ALA A 32 3.99 2.51 12.50
C ALA A 32 3.65 3.12 11.12
N ILE A 33 4.65 3.55 10.37
CA ILE A 33 4.48 4.12 9.02
C ILE A 33 3.89 3.06 8.06
N VAL A 34 4.45 1.85 8.05
CA VAL A 34 3.99 0.73 7.20
C VAL A 34 2.55 0.32 7.56
N MET A 35 2.18 0.34 8.85
CA MET A 35 0.80 0.09 9.28
C MET A 35 -0.17 1.15 8.75
N ILE A 36 0.20 2.43 8.83
CA ILE A 36 -0.61 3.54 8.31
C ILE A 36 -0.73 3.44 6.79
N GLU A 37 0.36 3.12 6.09
CA GLU A 37 0.38 2.95 4.63
C GLU A 37 -0.57 1.82 4.19
N GLY A 38 -0.57 0.69 4.88
CA GLY A 38 -1.52 -0.40 4.61
C GLY A 38 -2.98 0.01 4.85
N ALA A 39 -3.26 0.78 5.91
CA ALA A 39 -4.60 1.29 6.19
C ALA A 39 -5.09 2.28 5.12
N LEU A 40 -4.21 3.18 4.66
CA LEU A 40 -4.50 4.11 3.57
C LEU A 40 -4.73 3.37 2.24
N GLY A 41 -3.94 2.33 1.95
CA GLY A 41 -4.12 1.45 0.81
C GLY A 41 -5.52 0.85 0.77
N TRP A 42 -5.97 0.27 1.89
CA TRP A 42 -7.32 -0.29 2.02
C TRP A 42 -8.42 0.76 1.79
N LEU A 43 -8.31 1.92 2.42
CA LEU A 43 -9.29 3.01 2.27
C LEU A 43 -9.37 3.48 0.81
N SER A 44 -8.22 3.63 0.15
CA SER A 44 -8.16 4.04 -1.25
C SER A 44 -8.86 3.03 -2.16
N LEU A 45 -8.62 1.72 -1.98
CA LEU A 45 -9.26 0.66 -2.75
C LEU A 45 -10.79 0.68 -2.56
N GLY A 46 -11.27 0.90 -1.34
CA GLY A 46 -12.71 1.05 -1.08
C GLY A 46 -13.34 2.24 -1.81
N LEU A 47 -12.65 3.39 -1.83
CA LEU A 47 -13.10 4.57 -2.59
C LEU A 47 -13.07 4.33 -4.10
N PHE A 48 -12.04 3.65 -4.61
CA PHE A 48 -11.96 3.28 -6.02
C PHE A 48 -13.11 2.34 -6.44
N ILE A 49 -13.44 1.34 -5.62
CA ILE A 49 -14.56 0.42 -5.91
C ILE A 49 -15.89 1.17 -5.93
N THR A 50 -16.15 2.02 -4.94
CA THR A 50 -17.42 2.77 -4.85
C THR A 50 -17.56 3.78 -5.98
N THR A 51 -16.51 4.53 -6.31
CA THR A 51 -16.53 5.47 -7.45
C THR A 51 -16.71 4.75 -8.77
N TYR A 52 -16.01 3.63 -8.99
CA TYR A 52 -16.14 2.82 -10.19
C TYR A 52 -17.55 2.21 -10.33
N ALA A 53 -18.12 1.68 -9.25
CA ALA A 53 -19.48 1.17 -9.24
C ALA A 53 -20.51 2.26 -9.58
N ASN A 54 -20.35 3.48 -9.04
CA ASN A 54 -21.23 4.61 -9.36
C ASN A 54 -21.13 5.05 -10.83
N VAL A 55 -19.95 4.96 -11.46
CA VAL A 55 -19.78 5.26 -12.88
C VAL A 55 -20.42 4.18 -13.76
N LEU A 56 -20.29 2.91 -13.38
CA LEU A 56 -20.87 1.78 -14.14
C LEU A 56 -22.40 1.70 -14.06
N LEU A 57 -22.98 2.09 -12.92
CA LEU A 57 -24.43 2.04 -12.70
C LEU A 57 -25.18 3.20 -13.36
N ARG A 58 -24.46 4.21 -13.89
CA ARG A 58 -25.01 5.35 -14.61
C ARG A 58 -25.15 5.04 -16.10
#